data_AF-A0A9X9WQI3-F1
#
_entry.id   AF-A0A9X9WQI3-F1
#
_cell.length_a   1.000
_cell.length_b   1.000
_cell.length_c   1.000
_cell.angle_alpha   90.00
_cell.angle_beta   90.00
_cell.angle_gamma   90.00
#
_symmetry.space_group_name_H-M   'P 1'
#
loop_
_entity.id
_entity.type
_entity.pdbx_description
1 polymer ?
#
loop_
_entity_poly.entity_id
_entity_poly.type
_entity_poly.pdbx_seq_one_letter_code
_entity_poly.pdbx_strand_id
1 'polypeptide(L)'
;MSGTWTPGPGPTTGDDKFVATVDGAYADALAGNDTLTGNIGNDTLLGNDGNDYIGGITGNDSLSGGAGTDTLLGFDGNDTLSGGTGADSLVGGNNNDFVDYSASSAGVNVNLTSGAGTGGDAQGDTLSGIEGIIGSNQNDTLTGSANADTILAGGGNDTVSAGLGADSVDGGTGNDTLLGSDGNDTLVGGYGTDSILGEIGDDVLIGDDGTNDTLGGADYLDGGAGNDSLFGNAGNDTLIGGAGFNRLTGNDGNDSLVGGADNDLLQGGAGNDTIRAGTGVNTIEGGAGNDLIFGGNGADVYYITTNTGVDTINTGGGNDSVYIQGMDSTLGGPNGVVWGSLKTGDTLGGGWSVVKTGANGGYVINGTDSVSFDNSPNRIISGSYYVQPPDVDPCFATGTLIATARGEVAVEDLRVGDLVVTAQGGAALQPIVWIGHSRANVARHPDPRRIAPVLIKAGALGEGVPHRDLRVSPDHGMFVDGYLVPAGRLVNGTTIVQELWCPEVTYWHVELPAHGLVVSEGAVSESYLDDGNRKQFDNYGITTLFKDFASERANGRYAAQACRPVLEEGSEVLDRIRARLAARAEASAKVGARRTA
;
A
#
# COMPACT_ATOMS: atom_id res chain seq x y z
N MET A 1 -26.23 34.52 -19.30
CA MET A 1 -26.91 35.73 -18.78
C MET A 1 -28.28 35.34 -18.26
N SER A 2 -28.35 35.01 -16.98
CA SER A 2 -29.59 34.67 -16.29
C SER A 2 -29.63 35.41 -14.97
N GLY A 3 -30.19 36.62 -15.01
CA GLY A 3 -30.30 37.50 -13.86
C GLY A 3 -30.81 38.87 -14.29
N THR A 4 -31.03 39.74 -13.31
CA THR A 4 -31.51 41.11 -13.55
C THR A 4 -30.43 42.11 -13.18
N TRP A 5 -30.09 42.98 -14.13
CA TRP A 5 -29.18 44.10 -13.93
C TRP A 5 -29.95 45.35 -13.50
N THR A 6 -29.32 46.22 -12.72
CA THR A 6 -29.82 47.56 -12.43
C THR A 6 -28.67 48.57 -12.44
N PRO A 7 -28.80 49.69 -13.19
CA PRO A 7 -29.98 50.15 -13.94
C PRO A 7 -30.00 49.74 -15.43
N GLY A 8 -30.80 48.74 -15.81
CA GLY A 8 -31.08 48.46 -17.22
C GLY A 8 -31.11 46.97 -17.55
N PRO A 9 -31.24 46.60 -18.83
CA PRO A 9 -31.27 45.19 -19.23
C PRO A 9 -29.89 44.51 -19.24
N GLY A 10 -28.79 45.22 -18.97
CA GLY A 10 -27.42 44.68 -19.04
C GLY A 10 -26.41 45.57 -18.30
N PRO A 11 -25.15 45.11 -18.20
CA PRO A 11 -24.07 45.83 -17.54
C PRO A 11 -23.70 47.12 -18.30
N THR A 12 -23.20 48.09 -17.56
CA THR A 12 -22.74 49.40 -18.01
C THR A 12 -21.27 49.58 -17.62
N THR A 13 -20.76 50.81 -17.66
CA THR A 13 -19.38 51.12 -17.20
C THR A 13 -19.39 51.98 -15.94
N GLY A 14 -20.42 51.84 -15.13
CA GLY A 14 -20.49 52.44 -13.80
C GLY A 14 -21.28 51.52 -12.89
N ASP A 15 -21.36 51.89 -11.61
CA ASP A 15 -21.86 51.04 -10.55
C ASP A 15 -23.20 50.35 -10.86
N ASP A 16 -23.12 49.05 -11.08
CA ASP A 16 -24.18 48.15 -11.47
C ASP A 16 -24.50 47.16 -10.36
N LYS A 17 -25.73 46.65 -10.39
CA LYS A 17 -26.13 45.54 -9.53
C LYS A 17 -26.73 44.41 -10.34
N PHE A 18 -26.18 43.22 -10.17
CA PHE A 18 -26.68 41.98 -10.72
C PHE A 18 -27.26 41.07 -9.63
N VAL A 19 -28.40 40.46 -9.92
CA VAL A 19 -28.95 39.36 -9.11
C VAL A 19 -29.34 38.24 -10.05
N ALA A 20 -28.75 37.06 -9.85
CA ALA A 20 -29.05 35.87 -10.64
C ALA A 20 -30.51 35.43 -10.42
N THR A 21 -31.13 34.91 -11.49
CA THR A 21 -32.54 34.44 -11.45
C THR A 21 -32.73 33.02 -11.95
N VAL A 22 -31.67 32.39 -12.46
CA VAL A 22 -31.67 30.97 -12.81
C VAL A 22 -30.33 30.36 -12.44
N ASP A 23 -30.35 29.08 -12.08
CA ASP A 23 -29.18 28.25 -11.78
C ASP A 23 -28.13 28.31 -12.91
N GLY A 24 -26.85 28.47 -12.55
CA GLY A 24 -25.75 28.49 -13.52
C GLY A 24 -25.57 29.83 -14.22
N ALA A 25 -25.76 30.92 -13.48
CA ALA A 25 -25.69 32.28 -13.97
C ALA A 25 -24.26 32.70 -14.32
N TYR A 26 -24.14 33.36 -15.47
CA TYR A 26 -22.93 34.08 -15.87
C TYR A 26 -23.22 35.57 -15.85
N ALA A 27 -22.37 36.34 -15.18
CA ALA A 27 -22.40 37.79 -15.09
C ALA A 27 -21.00 38.38 -15.33
N ASP A 28 -20.96 39.50 -16.05
CA ASP A 28 -19.77 40.27 -16.37
C ASP A 28 -20.15 41.74 -16.24
N ALA A 29 -19.66 42.40 -15.19
CA ALA A 29 -20.11 43.73 -14.76
C ALA A 29 -19.35 44.89 -15.43
N LEU A 30 -18.27 44.59 -16.15
CA LEU A 30 -17.41 45.53 -16.85
C LEU A 30 -16.63 46.47 -15.92
N ALA A 31 -17.07 47.72 -15.73
CA ALA A 31 -16.32 48.69 -14.96
C ALA A 31 -17.27 49.45 -14.04
N GLY A 32 -16.83 49.81 -12.85
CA GLY A 32 -17.69 50.38 -11.82
C GLY A 32 -17.48 49.67 -10.49
N ASN A 33 -18.04 50.22 -9.42
CA ASN A 33 -18.10 49.49 -8.16
C ASN A 33 -19.41 48.71 -8.13
N ASP A 34 -19.34 47.43 -8.46
CA ASP A 34 -20.50 46.63 -8.79
C ASP A 34 -20.90 45.70 -7.63
N THR A 35 -22.18 45.30 -7.63
CA THR A 35 -22.70 44.30 -6.69
C THR A 35 -23.29 43.12 -7.44
N LEU A 36 -22.62 41.99 -7.39
CA LEU A 36 -23.05 40.75 -8.06
C LEU A 36 -23.52 39.75 -7.00
N THR A 37 -24.68 39.14 -7.22
CA THR A 37 -25.18 38.06 -6.35
C THR A 37 -25.66 36.90 -7.20
N GLY A 38 -25.07 35.73 -6.95
CA GLY A 38 -25.47 34.44 -7.49
C GLY A 38 -26.77 33.92 -6.89
N ASN A 39 -27.02 32.63 -7.10
CA ASN A 39 -28.20 31.92 -6.65
C ASN A 39 -27.84 30.54 -6.09
N ILE A 40 -28.63 29.50 -6.37
CA ILE A 40 -28.40 28.16 -5.81
C ILE A 40 -27.58 27.24 -6.72
N GLY A 41 -27.23 27.69 -7.92
CA GLY A 41 -26.45 26.94 -8.88
C GLY A 41 -25.05 27.50 -9.02
N ASN A 42 -24.20 26.74 -9.72
CA ASN A 42 -22.80 27.06 -9.98
C ASN A 42 -22.66 28.26 -10.93
N ASP A 43 -22.44 29.42 -10.36
CA ASP A 43 -22.42 30.70 -11.06
C ASP A 43 -20.98 31.13 -11.43
N THR A 44 -20.85 32.00 -12.42
CA THR A 44 -19.59 32.64 -12.81
C THR A 44 -19.81 34.15 -12.81
N LEU A 45 -19.17 34.85 -11.89
CA LEU A 45 -19.41 36.26 -11.61
C LEU A 45 -18.09 37.04 -11.74
N LEU A 46 -18.05 37.98 -12.69
CA LEU A 46 -16.87 38.81 -12.99
C LEU A 46 -17.17 40.29 -12.71
N GLY A 47 -16.44 40.90 -11.78
CA GLY A 47 -16.50 42.34 -11.46
C GLY A 47 -15.74 43.19 -12.50
N ASN A 48 -14.50 42.80 -12.77
CA ASN A 48 -13.50 43.51 -13.56
C ASN A 48 -13.01 44.83 -12.92
N ASP A 49 -13.23 46.00 -13.52
CA ASP A 49 -12.59 47.24 -13.04
C ASP A 49 -13.43 47.90 -11.93
N GLY A 50 -12.91 48.08 -10.72
CA GLY A 50 -13.53 48.82 -9.63
C GLY A 50 -13.49 48.06 -8.32
N ASN A 51 -14.17 48.58 -7.29
CA ASN A 51 -14.25 47.95 -5.99
C ASN A 51 -15.59 47.20 -5.88
N ASP A 52 -15.55 45.90 -6.10
CA ASP A 52 -16.73 45.07 -6.29
C ASP A 52 -17.14 44.29 -5.04
N TYR A 53 -18.43 44.00 -4.95
CA TYR A 53 -19.00 43.09 -3.95
C TYR A 53 -19.67 41.92 -4.65
N ILE A 54 -19.09 40.73 -4.53
CA ILE A 54 -19.50 39.53 -5.26
C ILE A 54 -19.87 38.45 -4.24
N GLY A 55 -21.06 37.87 -4.37
CA GLY A 55 -21.51 36.75 -3.53
C GLY A 55 -22.03 35.57 -4.35
N GLY A 56 -21.45 34.39 -4.19
CA GLY A 56 -21.83 33.14 -4.87
C GLY A 56 -23.17 32.56 -4.39
N ILE A 57 -23.31 32.45 -3.07
CA ILE A 57 -24.50 31.98 -2.31
C ILE A 57 -24.48 30.47 -2.09
N THR A 58 -25.02 29.65 -2.98
CA THR A 58 -24.85 28.20 -2.84
C THR A 58 -24.55 27.61 -4.20
N GLY A 59 -23.63 26.67 -4.27
CA GLY A 59 -23.16 26.14 -5.55
C GLY A 59 -21.65 26.11 -5.54
N ASN A 60 -21.07 25.58 -6.61
CA ASN A 60 -19.63 25.67 -6.80
C ASN A 60 -19.38 26.82 -7.78
N ASP A 61 -19.08 27.98 -7.24
CA ASP A 61 -19.06 29.25 -7.95
C ASP A 61 -17.64 29.66 -8.36
N SER A 62 -17.53 30.42 -9.44
CA SER A 62 -16.29 31.06 -9.89
C SER A 62 -16.46 32.57 -9.79
N LEU A 63 -15.72 33.19 -8.86
CA LEU A 63 -15.82 34.60 -8.52
C LEU A 63 -14.52 35.31 -8.89
N SER A 64 -14.61 36.40 -9.66
CA SER A 64 -13.45 37.22 -10.03
C SER A 64 -13.72 38.70 -9.74
N GLY A 65 -12.89 39.30 -8.88
CA GLY A 65 -12.92 40.72 -8.54
C GLY A 65 -12.42 41.56 -9.70
N GLY A 66 -11.13 41.42 -10.03
CA GLY A 66 -10.50 42.09 -11.16
C GLY A 66 -9.51 43.14 -10.69
N ALA A 67 -9.80 44.42 -10.89
CA ALA A 67 -8.91 45.50 -10.52
C ALA A 67 -9.58 46.46 -9.54
N GLY A 68 -9.12 46.50 -8.30
CA GLY A 68 -9.65 47.39 -7.28
C GLY A 68 -9.56 46.74 -5.91
N THR A 69 -10.38 47.17 -4.96
CA THR A 69 -10.44 46.56 -3.62
C THR A 69 -11.77 45.86 -3.50
N ASP A 70 -11.75 44.55 -3.67
CA ASP A 70 -12.94 43.73 -3.87
C ASP A 70 -13.31 42.94 -2.62
N THR A 71 -14.57 42.52 -2.55
CA THR A 71 -15.08 41.60 -1.53
C THR A 71 -15.78 40.45 -2.22
N LEU A 72 -15.20 39.25 -2.13
CA LEU A 72 -15.73 38.02 -2.70
C LEU A 72 -16.16 37.09 -1.57
N LEU A 73 -17.40 36.60 -1.64
CA LEU A 73 -18.01 35.70 -0.66
C LEU A 73 -18.54 34.44 -1.38
N GLY A 74 -17.89 33.29 -1.20
CA GLY A 74 -18.33 32.02 -1.77
C GLY A 74 -19.65 31.53 -1.16
N PHE A 75 -19.67 31.45 0.18
CA PHE A 75 -20.73 30.89 1.03
C PHE A 75 -20.76 29.36 1.08
N ASP A 76 -21.76 28.67 0.52
CA ASP A 76 -21.87 27.20 0.60
C ASP A 76 -21.46 26.55 -0.73
N GLY A 77 -20.50 25.64 -0.69
CA GLY A 77 -20.10 24.84 -1.85
C GLY A 77 -18.61 24.95 -2.10
N ASN A 78 -18.11 24.35 -3.18
CA ASN A 78 -16.68 24.40 -3.48
C ASN A 78 -16.41 25.53 -4.47
N ASP A 79 -16.02 26.69 -3.98
CA ASP A 79 -15.88 27.91 -4.76
C ASP A 79 -14.43 28.15 -5.20
N THR A 80 -14.25 28.95 -6.25
CA THR A 80 -12.94 29.47 -6.69
C THR A 80 -12.99 30.98 -6.76
N LEU A 81 -12.13 31.64 -5.99
CA LEU A 81 -12.12 33.09 -5.80
C LEU A 81 -10.80 33.68 -6.31
N SER A 82 -10.87 34.61 -7.26
CA SER A 82 -9.72 35.39 -7.73
C SER A 82 -9.96 36.88 -7.45
N GLY A 83 -9.18 37.46 -6.54
CA GLY A 83 -9.26 38.89 -6.22
C GLY A 83 -8.80 39.75 -7.39
N GLY A 84 -7.64 39.39 -7.96
CA GLY A 84 -7.00 40.15 -9.03
C GLY A 84 -6.07 41.21 -8.45
N THR A 85 -5.97 42.38 -9.08
CA THR A 85 -5.08 43.43 -8.56
C THR A 85 -5.77 44.25 -7.49
N GLY A 86 -5.13 44.36 -6.33
CA GLY A 86 -5.52 45.28 -5.28
C GLY A 86 -5.40 44.64 -3.92
N ALA A 87 -6.30 44.98 -3.00
CA ALA A 87 -6.24 44.47 -1.63
C ALA A 87 -7.62 43.94 -1.27
N ASP A 88 -7.81 42.65 -1.46
CA ASP A 88 -9.13 42.05 -1.55
C ASP A 88 -9.51 41.28 -0.29
N SER A 89 -10.82 41.13 -0.07
CA SER A 89 -11.40 40.30 0.99
C SER A 89 -12.01 39.06 0.36
N LEU A 90 -11.31 37.93 0.48
CA LEU A 90 -11.68 36.65 -0.11
C LEU A 90 -12.16 35.70 1.00
N VAL A 91 -13.46 35.39 0.99
CA VAL A 91 -14.09 34.51 1.98
C VAL A 91 -14.72 33.34 1.25
N GLY A 92 -14.15 32.13 1.36
CA GLY A 92 -14.70 30.92 0.73
C GLY A 92 -15.99 30.53 1.41
N GLY A 93 -15.90 30.00 2.63
CA GLY A 93 -17.07 29.73 3.46
C GLY A 93 -17.12 28.31 3.97
N ASN A 94 -18.14 27.55 3.59
CA ASN A 94 -18.29 26.15 3.92
C ASN A 94 -17.88 25.29 2.74
N ASN A 95 -17.29 24.13 3.04
CA ASN A 95 -16.76 23.15 2.09
C ASN A 95 -15.32 23.50 1.68
N ASN A 96 -14.90 23.15 0.45
CA ASN A 96 -13.49 23.26 0.04
C ASN A 96 -13.37 24.35 -1.01
N ASP A 97 -12.82 25.50 -0.59
CA ASP A 97 -12.74 26.71 -1.39
C ASP A 97 -11.31 27.03 -1.81
N PHE A 98 -11.13 27.52 -3.03
CA PHE A 98 -9.83 27.87 -3.60
C PHE A 98 -9.67 29.38 -3.77
N VAL A 99 -8.48 29.88 -3.46
CA VAL A 99 -7.99 31.16 -3.98
C VAL A 99 -7.13 30.94 -5.23
N ASP A 100 -7.35 31.76 -6.25
CA ASP A 100 -6.69 31.63 -7.55
C ASP A 100 -5.85 32.87 -7.91
N TYR A 101 -4.52 32.67 -7.88
CA TYR A 101 -3.50 33.65 -8.26
C TYR A 101 -2.76 33.26 -9.56
N SER A 102 -3.28 32.30 -10.33
CA SER A 102 -2.62 31.78 -11.54
C SER A 102 -2.39 32.84 -12.62
N ALA A 103 -3.17 33.91 -12.61
CA ALA A 103 -3.05 35.06 -13.51
C ALA A 103 -2.00 36.10 -13.08
N SER A 104 -1.48 36.00 -11.84
CA SER A 104 -0.50 36.94 -11.32
C SER A 104 0.76 36.93 -12.20
N SER A 105 1.36 38.11 -12.36
CA SER A 105 2.58 38.30 -13.16
C SER A 105 3.86 38.38 -12.32
N ALA A 106 3.71 38.24 -11.00
CA ALA A 106 4.77 38.21 -10.02
C ALA A 106 4.43 37.18 -8.93
N GLY A 107 5.48 36.66 -8.28
CA GLY A 107 5.31 35.69 -7.21
C GLY A 107 4.45 36.24 -6.07
N VAL A 108 3.59 35.38 -5.54
CA VAL A 108 2.67 35.64 -4.44
C VAL A 108 3.16 34.95 -3.16
N ASN A 109 2.85 35.56 -2.02
CA ASN A 109 3.06 34.99 -0.70
C ASN A 109 1.71 34.90 0.01
N VAL A 110 1.22 33.67 0.16
CA VAL A 110 -0.12 33.35 0.63
C VAL A 110 -0.02 32.48 1.87
N ASN A 111 -0.72 32.85 2.94
CA ASN A 111 -0.68 32.10 4.19
C ASN A 111 -2.09 31.94 4.78
N LEU A 112 -2.65 30.72 4.67
CA LEU A 112 -4.01 30.40 5.14
C LEU A 112 -4.11 30.43 6.67
N THR A 113 -3.03 30.11 7.38
CA THR A 113 -2.99 30.18 8.86
C THR A 113 -3.22 31.61 9.37
N SER A 114 -2.60 32.61 8.74
CA SER A 114 -2.75 34.02 9.10
C SER A 114 -3.88 34.72 8.34
N GLY A 115 -4.39 34.09 7.28
CA GLY A 115 -5.38 34.66 6.39
C GLY A 115 -4.86 35.87 5.60
N ALA A 116 -3.60 35.86 5.20
CA ALA A 116 -2.96 37.00 4.54
C ALA A 116 -2.35 36.63 3.18
N GLY A 117 -2.55 37.51 2.20
CA GLY A 117 -1.84 37.53 0.92
C GLY A 117 -0.91 38.74 0.82
N THR A 118 0.26 38.57 0.19
CA THR A 118 1.17 39.66 -0.19
C THR A 118 1.90 39.35 -1.50
N GLY A 119 2.39 40.38 -2.21
CA GLY A 119 3.11 40.21 -3.47
C GLY A 119 2.20 39.89 -4.65
N GLY A 120 2.59 40.35 -5.85
CA GLY A 120 1.79 40.17 -7.06
C GLY A 120 0.35 40.65 -6.90
N ASP A 121 -0.58 39.81 -7.39
CA ASP A 121 -2.02 40.03 -7.24
C ASP A 121 -2.50 39.82 -5.80
N ALA A 122 -1.80 39.02 -4.98
CA ALA A 122 -2.14 38.83 -3.57
C ALA A 122 -1.89 40.06 -2.67
N GLN A 123 -1.48 41.22 -3.20
CA GLN A 123 -0.90 42.31 -2.42
C GLN A 123 -1.88 43.02 -1.48
N GLY A 124 -1.97 42.53 -0.24
CA GLY A 124 -2.79 43.13 0.81
C GLY A 124 -4.11 42.40 1.01
N ASP A 125 -4.25 41.23 0.39
CA ASP A 125 -5.43 40.39 0.49
C ASP A 125 -5.60 39.80 1.88
N THR A 126 -6.87 39.54 2.20
CA THR A 126 -7.30 38.87 3.43
C THR A 126 -8.15 37.65 3.08
N LEU A 127 -7.82 36.52 3.68
CA LEU A 127 -8.37 35.20 3.35
C LEU A 127 -9.06 34.58 4.57
N SER A 128 -10.21 33.94 4.37
CA SER A 128 -10.92 33.22 5.42
C SER A 128 -11.76 32.09 4.86
N GLY A 129 -11.74 30.91 5.50
CA GLY A 129 -12.48 29.73 5.04
C GLY A 129 -12.05 29.33 3.64
N ILE A 130 -10.74 29.16 3.46
CA ILE A 130 -10.08 28.75 2.23
C ILE A 130 -9.23 27.55 2.59
N GLU A 131 -9.34 26.48 1.80
CA GLU A 131 -8.64 25.20 1.97
C GLU A 131 -7.78 24.88 0.73
N GLY A 132 -7.85 25.72 -0.30
CA GLY A 132 -7.16 25.53 -1.57
C GLY A 132 -6.39 26.78 -2.02
N ILE A 133 -5.17 26.60 -2.53
CA ILE A 133 -4.40 27.66 -3.18
C ILE A 133 -4.02 27.22 -4.60
N ILE A 134 -4.24 28.09 -5.57
CA ILE A 134 -3.62 28.03 -6.90
C ILE A 134 -2.64 29.20 -6.99
N GLY A 135 -1.35 28.87 -7.02
CA GLY A 135 -0.25 29.81 -7.21
C GLY A 135 -0.14 30.31 -8.64
N SER A 136 0.85 31.16 -8.86
CA SER A 136 1.17 31.82 -10.12
C SER A 136 2.12 30.96 -10.98
N ASN A 137 2.65 31.54 -12.06
CA ASN A 137 3.74 30.90 -12.84
C ASN A 137 5.12 31.45 -12.43
N GLN A 138 5.21 32.05 -11.25
CA GLN A 138 6.40 32.69 -10.69
C GLN A 138 6.69 32.09 -9.32
N ASN A 139 7.92 32.32 -8.84
CA ASN A 139 8.36 31.85 -7.53
C ASN A 139 7.45 32.34 -6.39
N ASP A 140 6.67 31.44 -5.85
CA ASP A 140 5.67 31.68 -4.82
C ASP A 140 6.14 31.21 -3.43
N THR A 141 5.49 31.72 -2.40
CA THR A 141 5.63 31.25 -1.02
C THR A 141 4.25 30.95 -0.45
N LEU A 142 3.91 29.67 -0.36
CA LEU A 142 2.57 29.22 -0.04
C LEU A 142 2.59 28.52 1.32
N THR A 143 1.63 28.85 2.18
CA THR A 143 1.47 28.20 3.49
C THR A 143 0.02 27.82 3.68
N GLY A 144 -0.25 26.53 3.90
CA GLY A 144 -1.57 26.06 4.26
C GLY A 144 -1.91 26.34 5.73
N SER A 145 -2.82 25.52 6.25
CA SER A 145 -3.53 25.69 7.51
C SER A 145 -3.24 24.50 8.43
N ALA A 146 -4.17 24.22 9.34
CA ALA A 146 -4.12 23.04 10.21
C ALA A 146 -5.16 21.98 9.80
N ASN A 147 -5.86 22.21 8.68
CA ASN A 147 -6.81 21.30 8.07
C ASN A 147 -6.17 20.67 6.83
N ALA A 148 -6.85 19.67 6.25
CA ALA A 148 -6.43 19.13 4.96
C ALA A 148 -6.57 20.18 3.85
N ASP A 149 -5.45 20.60 3.28
CA ASP A 149 -5.37 21.64 2.25
C ASP A 149 -4.95 21.07 0.89
N THR A 150 -5.28 21.78 -0.18
CA THR A 150 -4.82 21.48 -1.56
C THR A 150 -4.06 22.66 -2.14
N ILE A 151 -2.78 22.47 -2.45
CA ILE A 151 -1.90 23.54 -2.95
C ILE A 151 -1.37 23.15 -4.32
N LEU A 152 -1.68 23.96 -5.33
CA LEU A 152 -1.11 23.89 -6.67
C LEU A 152 -0.17 25.09 -6.82
N ALA A 153 1.15 24.89 -6.72
CA ALA A 153 2.11 25.99 -6.69
C ALA A 153 2.27 26.65 -8.07
N GLY A 154 2.21 25.85 -9.14
CA GLY A 154 2.12 26.35 -10.51
C GLY A 154 3.47 26.25 -11.23
N GLY A 155 4.11 27.36 -11.51
CA GLY A 155 5.44 27.32 -12.10
C GLY A 155 6.36 28.33 -11.46
N GLY A 156 7.67 28.19 -11.67
CA GLY A 156 8.66 28.96 -10.91
C GLY A 156 9.23 28.09 -9.79
N ASN A 157 10.19 28.63 -9.05
CA ASN A 157 10.77 27.90 -7.93
C ASN A 157 10.02 28.29 -6.66
N ASP A 158 9.17 27.39 -6.20
CA ASP A 158 8.18 27.66 -5.17
C ASP A 158 8.66 27.15 -3.80
N THR A 159 8.15 27.77 -2.74
CA THR A 159 8.35 27.31 -1.36
C THR A 159 6.98 27.08 -0.73
N VAL A 160 6.67 25.83 -0.41
CA VAL A 160 5.39 25.41 0.14
C VAL A 160 5.57 24.79 1.51
N SER A 161 4.76 25.23 2.47
CA SER A 161 4.55 24.56 3.76
C SER A 161 3.08 24.19 3.85
N ALA A 162 2.77 22.90 3.77
CA ALA A 162 1.40 22.39 3.71
C ALA A 162 0.67 22.64 5.05
N GLY A 163 1.30 22.29 6.16
CA GLY A 163 0.85 22.69 7.50
C GLY A 163 0.61 21.48 8.38
N LEU A 164 -0.52 21.45 9.09
CA LEU A 164 -0.98 20.23 9.74
C LEU A 164 -2.18 19.72 8.97
N GLY A 165 -2.42 18.42 8.98
CA GLY A 165 -3.56 17.85 8.24
C GLY A 165 -3.06 16.88 7.18
N ALA A 166 -3.97 16.23 6.47
CA ALA A 166 -3.58 15.36 5.36
C ALA A 166 -3.67 16.18 4.08
N ASP A 167 -2.53 16.69 3.64
CA ASP A 167 -2.45 17.71 2.59
C ASP A 167 -2.09 17.12 1.22
N SER A 168 -2.46 17.85 0.18
CA SER A 168 -2.10 17.53 -1.22
C SER A 168 -1.39 18.70 -1.85
N VAL A 169 -0.12 18.52 -2.23
CA VAL A 169 0.72 19.57 -2.82
C VAL A 169 1.28 19.13 -4.17
N ASP A 170 1.17 20.01 -5.16
CA ASP A 170 1.82 19.89 -6.48
C ASP A 170 2.70 21.13 -6.70
N GLY A 171 4.02 20.94 -6.77
CA GLY A 171 5.00 21.99 -7.05
C GLY A 171 4.96 22.50 -8.48
N GLY A 172 4.58 21.64 -9.43
CA GLY A 172 4.41 22.01 -10.83
C GLY A 172 5.72 22.07 -11.61
N THR A 173 6.18 23.24 -12.04
CA THR A 173 7.45 23.36 -12.81
C THR A 173 8.43 24.29 -12.12
N GLY A 174 9.66 23.85 -11.92
CA GLY A 174 10.71 24.65 -11.30
C GLY A 174 11.53 23.82 -10.36
N ASN A 175 12.32 24.47 -9.52
CA ASN A 175 13.01 23.78 -8.44
C ASN A 175 12.33 24.15 -7.13
N ASP A 176 11.51 23.26 -6.62
CA ASP A 176 10.56 23.53 -5.57
C ASP A 176 11.04 23.03 -4.22
N THR A 177 10.56 23.65 -3.15
CA THR A 177 10.78 23.20 -1.77
C THR A 177 9.44 22.97 -1.11
N LEU A 178 9.11 21.71 -0.85
CA LEU A 178 7.83 21.28 -0.31
C LEU A 178 8.04 20.68 1.09
N LEU A 179 7.24 21.13 2.05
CA LEU A 179 7.22 20.65 3.43
C LEU A 179 5.79 20.24 3.81
N GLY A 180 5.56 18.94 4.05
CA GLY A 180 4.28 18.40 4.54
C GLY A 180 3.98 18.83 5.98
N SER A 181 4.90 18.49 6.88
CA SER A 181 4.83 18.70 8.34
C SER A 181 4.10 17.58 9.09
N ASP A 182 2.96 17.81 9.75
CA ASP A 182 2.29 16.73 10.49
C ASP A 182 1.02 16.29 9.75
N GLY A 183 0.93 15.01 9.43
CA GLY A 183 -0.23 14.38 8.81
C GLY A 183 0.19 13.44 7.70
N ASN A 184 -0.78 12.83 7.01
CA ASN A 184 -0.47 11.89 5.95
C ASN A 184 -0.59 12.63 4.62
N ASP A 185 0.53 13.12 4.11
CA ASP A 185 0.58 14.07 3.02
C ASP A 185 0.86 13.38 1.67
N THR A 186 0.43 14.03 0.59
CA THR A 186 0.84 13.70 -0.78
C THR A 186 1.54 14.90 -1.39
N LEU A 187 2.83 14.78 -1.64
CA LEU A 187 3.69 15.85 -2.14
C LEU A 187 4.30 15.42 -3.48
N VAL A 188 4.04 16.22 -4.52
CA VAL A 188 4.59 16.03 -5.87
C VAL A 188 5.48 17.22 -6.20
N GLY A 189 6.76 16.99 -6.46
CA GLY A 189 7.72 18.02 -6.88
C GLY A 189 7.35 18.61 -8.24
N GLY A 190 7.17 17.73 -9.22
CA GLY A 190 6.85 18.12 -10.59
C GLY A 190 8.11 18.14 -11.44
N TYR A 191 8.24 19.09 -12.36
CA TYR A 191 9.42 19.16 -13.24
C TYR A 191 10.51 20.03 -12.63
N GLY A 192 11.69 19.47 -12.43
CA GLY A 192 12.91 20.20 -12.08
C GLY A 192 13.58 19.56 -10.89
N THR A 193 14.47 20.26 -10.19
CA THR A 193 15.18 19.66 -9.05
C THR A 193 14.55 20.10 -7.74
N ASP A 194 13.87 19.16 -7.09
CA ASP A 194 12.98 19.46 -5.97
C ASP A 194 13.51 18.97 -4.63
N SER A 195 13.03 19.60 -3.55
CA SER A 195 13.30 19.22 -2.18
C SER A 195 11.98 19.00 -1.45
N ILE A 196 11.68 17.75 -1.10
CA ILE A 196 10.40 17.32 -0.54
C ILE A 196 10.64 16.68 0.83
N LEU A 197 9.97 17.21 1.85
CA LEU A 197 10.06 16.74 3.25
C LEU A 197 8.66 16.36 3.74
N GLY A 198 8.42 15.09 4.09
CA GLY A 198 7.17 14.60 4.67
C GLY A 198 7.01 15.01 6.13
N GLU A 199 8.05 14.71 6.94
CA GLU A 199 8.14 14.93 8.39
C GLU A 199 7.37 13.89 9.23
N ILE A 200 6.16 14.16 9.74
CA ILE A 200 5.45 13.22 10.62
C ILE A 200 4.17 12.73 9.96
N GLY A 201 4.08 11.43 9.71
CA GLY A 201 2.88 10.76 9.22
C GLY A 201 3.23 9.70 8.20
N ASP A 202 2.22 9.01 7.65
CA ASP A 202 2.46 8.06 6.56
C ASP A 202 2.31 8.81 5.22
N ASP A 203 3.42 9.24 4.63
CA ASP A 203 3.44 10.17 3.51
C ASP A 203 3.68 9.53 2.14
N VAL A 204 3.28 10.23 1.08
CA VAL A 204 3.58 9.90 -0.32
C VAL A 204 4.36 11.05 -0.95
N LEU A 205 5.62 10.79 -1.29
CA LEU A 205 6.53 11.76 -1.89
C LEU A 205 6.91 11.32 -3.29
N ILE A 206 6.75 12.21 -4.26
CA ILE A 206 7.00 11.95 -5.68
C ILE A 206 7.88 13.09 -6.21
N GLY A 207 9.07 12.76 -6.75
CA GLY A 207 9.95 13.71 -7.44
C GLY A 207 9.26 14.27 -8.67
N ASP A 208 9.21 13.50 -9.77
CA ASP A 208 8.54 13.91 -11.01
C ASP A 208 7.11 13.35 -11.21
N ASP A 209 6.28 14.02 -12.03
CA ASP A 209 4.89 13.64 -12.33
C ASP A 209 4.69 12.36 -13.17
N GLY A 210 5.78 11.68 -13.55
CA GLY A 210 5.78 10.41 -14.27
C GLY A 210 5.27 10.44 -15.72
N THR A 211 5.05 11.63 -16.33
CA THR A 211 4.45 11.72 -17.68
C THR A 211 5.43 11.92 -18.84
N ASN A 212 6.71 12.25 -18.59
CA ASN A 212 7.70 12.43 -19.65
C ASN A 212 9.18 12.36 -19.19
N ASP A 213 9.59 11.15 -18.81
CA ASP A 213 10.83 10.68 -18.14
C ASP A 213 12.21 10.97 -18.80
N THR A 214 12.36 12.06 -19.57
CA THR A 214 13.66 12.42 -20.19
C THR A 214 14.23 13.75 -19.71
N LEU A 215 13.53 14.42 -18.79
CA LEU A 215 13.86 15.75 -18.25
C LEU A 215 13.76 15.79 -16.72
N GLY A 216 13.73 14.63 -16.06
CA GLY A 216 13.57 14.53 -14.62
C GLY A 216 14.72 15.16 -13.83
N GLY A 217 14.38 15.53 -12.61
CA GLY A 217 15.17 16.27 -11.65
C GLY A 217 16.39 15.58 -11.09
N ALA A 218 16.83 16.04 -9.93
CA ALA A 218 17.81 15.33 -9.12
C ALA A 218 17.36 15.57 -7.68
N ASP A 219 16.30 14.87 -7.32
CA ASP A 219 15.41 15.30 -6.26
C ASP A 219 15.88 14.82 -4.91
N TYR A 220 15.49 15.55 -3.87
CA TYR A 220 15.72 15.19 -2.49
C TYR A 220 14.38 14.92 -1.82
N LEU A 221 14.14 13.66 -1.44
CA LEU A 221 12.92 13.20 -0.77
C LEU A 221 13.29 12.66 0.62
N ASP A 222 12.64 13.17 1.66
CA ASP A 222 12.81 12.72 3.05
C ASP A 222 11.45 12.48 3.68
N GLY A 223 11.10 11.21 3.92
CA GLY A 223 9.81 10.80 4.51
C GLY A 223 9.69 11.23 5.97
N GLY A 224 10.75 11.06 6.75
CA GLY A 224 10.76 11.43 8.16
C GLY A 224 10.29 10.30 9.06
N ALA A 225 9.12 10.41 9.65
CA ALA A 225 8.59 9.50 10.65
C ALA A 225 7.20 8.98 10.26
N GLY A 226 7.13 7.70 9.92
CA GLY A 226 5.92 6.99 9.56
C GLY A 226 6.21 5.92 8.52
N ASN A 227 5.19 5.40 7.85
CA ASN A 227 5.37 4.40 6.81
C ASN A 227 5.25 5.07 5.45
N ASP A 228 6.38 5.58 4.97
CA ASP A 228 6.38 6.50 3.82
C ASP A 228 6.57 5.77 2.49
N SER A 229 6.03 6.36 1.43
CA SER A 229 6.23 5.90 0.05
C SER A 229 6.90 6.99 -0.78
N LEU A 230 8.17 6.77 -1.11
CA LEU A 230 9.02 7.69 -1.86
C LEU A 230 9.30 7.17 -3.26
N PHE A 231 9.11 8.02 -4.26
CA PHE A 231 9.34 7.74 -5.68
C PHE A 231 10.21 8.84 -6.31
N GLY A 232 11.44 8.50 -6.71
CA GLY A 232 12.35 9.43 -7.41
C GLY A 232 11.87 9.73 -8.83
N ASN A 233 11.62 8.67 -9.61
CA ASN A 233 11.27 8.70 -11.03
C ASN A 233 12.51 8.93 -11.90
N ALA A 234 12.54 9.90 -12.81
CA ALA A 234 13.74 10.13 -13.61
C ALA A 234 14.66 11.08 -12.86
N GLY A 235 15.95 10.76 -12.76
CA GLY A 235 16.84 11.73 -12.15
C GLY A 235 18.13 11.13 -11.67
N ASN A 236 18.75 11.75 -10.68
CA ASN A 236 19.69 11.04 -9.82
C ASN A 236 19.31 11.48 -8.42
N ASP A 237 18.42 10.72 -7.82
CA ASP A 237 17.62 11.19 -6.70
C ASP A 237 18.21 10.73 -5.37
N THR A 238 17.87 11.44 -4.31
CA THR A 238 18.21 11.08 -2.94
C THR A 238 16.92 10.83 -2.18
N LEU A 239 16.70 9.58 -1.79
CA LEU A 239 15.50 9.15 -1.06
C LEU A 239 15.91 8.71 0.36
N ILE A 240 15.24 9.24 1.37
CA ILE A 240 15.45 8.94 2.78
C ILE A 240 14.12 8.56 3.40
N GLY A 241 13.96 7.30 3.83
CA GLY A 241 12.74 6.81 4.47
C GLY A 241 12.58 7.37 5.88
N GLY A 242 13.59 7.15 6.73
CA GLY A 242 13.59 7.64 8.10
C GLY A 242 13.17 6.57 9.11
N ALA A 243 12.15 6.82 9.92
CA ALA A 243 11.64 5.86 10.90
C ALA A 243 10.30 5.29 10.46
N GLY A 244 10.06 3.99 10.69
CA GLY A 244 8.85 3.27 10.24
C GLY A 244 9.10 2.41 9.01
N PHE A 245 8.06 1.75 8.50
CA PHE A 245 8.19 0.78 7.40
C PHE A 245 8.07 1.47 6.04
N ASN A 246 9.19 1.83 5.42
CA ASN A 246 9.19 2.68 4.24
C ASN A 246 9.28 1.89 2.94
N ARG A 247 8.75 2.47 1.86
CA ARG A 247 8.95 2.03 0.48
C ARG A 247 9.69 3.12 -0.29
N LEU A 248 10.90 2.82 -0.75
CA LEU A 248 11.71 3.71 -1.57
C LEU A 248 11.91 3.10 -2.96
N THR A 249 11.61 3.88 -4.00
CA THR A 249 11.82 3.49 -5.40
C THR A 249 12.56 4.61 -6.14
N GLY A 250 13.78 4.36 -6.58
CA GLY A 250 14.57 5.32 -7.38
C GLY A 250 13.99 5.48 -8.79
N ASN A 251 13.80 4.37 -9.50
CA ASN A 251 13.46 4.27 -10.92
C ASN A 251 14.65 4.63 -11.84
N ASP A 252 14.56 5.61 -12.73
CA ASP A 252 15.55 5.84 -13.77
C ASP A 252 16.67 6.78 -13.27
N GLY A 253 17.91 6.32 -13.33
CA GLY A 253 19.11 7.09 -13.02
C GLY A 253 19.94 6.54 -11.87
N ASN A 254 20.94 7.29 -11.39
CA ASN A 254 21.85 6.79 -10.34
C ASN A 254 21.42 7.34 -8.98
N ASP A 255 20.64 6.56 -8.26
CA ASP A 255 19.92 7.04 -7.08
C ASP A 255 20.66 6.71 -5.78
N SER A 256 20.36 7.46 -4.73
CA SER A 256 20.87 7.26 -3.37
C SER A 256 19.71 7.01 -2.42
N LEU A 257 19.49 5.75 -2.04
CA LEU A 257 18.40 5.33 -1.16
C LEU A 257 18.91 5.04 0.26
N VAL A 258 18.24 5.60 1.27
CA VAL A 258 18.50 5.35 2.69
C VAL A 258 17.20 4.92 3.36
N GLY A 259 17.10 3.66 3.79
CA GLY A 259 15.89 3.13 4.44
C GLY A 259 15.70 3.75 5.83
N GLY A 260 16.60 3.42 6.75
CA GLY A 260 16.66 4.01 8.08
C GLY A 260 16.41 2.98 9.18
N ALA A 261 15.38 3.21 9.99
CA ALA A 261 14.95 2.28 11.02
C ALA A 261 13.83 1.35 10.51
N ASP A 262 13.61 0.25 11.23
CA ASP A 262 12.54 -0.71 10.92
C ASP A 262 12.71 -1.43 9.57
N ASN A 263 11.65 -2.08 9.06
CA ASN A 263 11.74 -3.00 7.92
C ASN A 263 11.34 -2.30 6.62
N ASP A 264 12.32 -1.93 5.81
CA ASP A 264 12.08 -1.15 4.60
C ASP A 264 12.07 -2.00 3.31
N LEU A 265 11.42 -1.48 2.28
CA LEU A 265 11.51 -1.95 0.89
C LEU A 265 12.26 -0.92 0.05
N LEU A 266 13.43 -1.29 -0.49
CA LEU A 266 14.28 -0.42 -1.29
C LEU A 266 14.48 -1.00 -2.69
N GLN A 267 14.16 -0.21 -3.71
CA GLN A 267 14.33 -0.56 -5.11
C GLN A 267 15.10 0.57 -5.81
N GLY A 268 16.33 0.32 -6.26
CA GLY A 268 17.15 1.30 -6.98
C GLY A 268 16.51 1.63 -8.33
N GLY A 269 16.53 0.68 -9.27
CA GLY A 269 15.85 0.83 -10.55
C GLY A 269 16.80 0.65 -11.71
N ALA A 270 17.04 1.68 -12.51
CA ALA A 270 17.89 1.66 -13.68
C ALA A 270 18.99 2.72 -13.58
N GLY A 271 20.17 2.32 -13.14
CA GLY A 271 21.38 3.13 -13.09
C GLY A 271 22.30 2.57 -12.01
N ASN A 272 23.40 3.23 -11.70
CA ASN A 272 24.34 2.73 -10.70
C ASN A 272 23.93 3.27 -9.33
N ASP A 273 23.10 2.52 -8.63
CA ASP A 273 22.45 3.00 -7.43
C ASP A 273 23.31 2.78 -6.17
N THR A 274 23.13 3.64 -5.17
CA THR A 274 23.71 3.49 -3.83
C THR A 274 22.59 3.27 -2.83
N ILE A 275 22.53 2.07 -2.24
CA ILE A 275 21.48 1.70 -1.29
C ILE A 275 22.08 1.47 0.09
N ARG A 276 21.50 2.10 1.12
CA ARG A 276 21.82 1.89 2.53
C ARG A 276 20.54 1.60 3.31
N ALA A 277 20.24 0.32 3.52
CA ALA A 277 18.96 -0.08 4.12
C ALA A 277 18.86 0.29 5.60
N GLY A 278 19.88 0.01 6.42
CA GLY A 278 19.97 0.56 7.77
C GLY A 278 19.80 -0.49 8.86
N THR A 279 18.77 -0.40 9.69
CA THR A 279 18.43 -1.43 10.69
C THR A 279 17.18 -2.19 10.27
N GLY A 280 16.77 -3.21 11.03
CA GLY A 280 15.54 -3.96 10.74
C GLY A 280 15.72 -4.98 9.61
N VAL A 281 14.65 -5.69 9.27
CA VAL A 281 14.63 -6.75 8.24
C VAL A 281 14.21 -6.11 6.92
N ASN A 282 15.19 -5.81 6.07
CA ASN A 282 14.94 -5.05 4.85
C ASN A 282 14.79 -5.96 3.62
N THR A 283 14.03 -5.47 2.63
CA THR A 283 13.97 -6.04 1.29
C THR A 283 14.64 -5.09 0.31
N ILE A 284 15.66 -5.57 -0.40
CA ILE A 284 16.53 -4.72 -1.21
C ILE A 284 16.67 -5.28 -2.63
N GLU A 285 16.46 -4.43 -3.62
CA GLU A 285 16.72 -4.70 -5.04
C GLU A 285 17.52 -3.52 -5.64
N GLY A 286 18.70 -3.80 -6.17
CA GLY A 286 19.52 -2.79 -6.85
C GLY A 286 18.87 -2.38 -8.19
N GLY A 287 18.60 -3.35 -9.05
CA GLY A 287 18.03 -3.11 -10.36
C GLY A 287 19.10 -3.19 -11.45
N ALA A 288 18.89 -2.55 -12.60
CA ALA A 288 19.86 -2.50 -13.69
C ALA A 288 20.94 -1.44 -13.41
N GLY A 289 22.19 -1.69 -13.78
CA GLY A 289 23.37 -0.88 -13.46
C GLY A 289 24.35 -1.59 -12.52
N ASN A 290 25.39 -0.89 -12.09
CA ASN A 290 26.38 -1.45 -11.15
C ASN A 290 26.14 -0.85 -9.77
N ASP A 291 25.42 -1.58 -8.93
CA ASP A 291 24.92 -1.00 -7.68
C ASP A 291 25.90 -1.17 -6.52
N LEU A 292 25.80 -0.27 -5.55
CA LEU A 292 26.51 -0.32 -4.28
C LEU A 292 25.51 -0.44 -3.13
N ILE A 293 25.43 -1.63 -2.53
CA ILE A 293 24.41 -1.96 -1.53
C ILE A 293 25.04 -2.23 -0.16
N PHE A 294 24.50 -1.56 0.86
CA PHE A 294 24.80 -1.77 2.28
C PHE A 294 23.52 -2.15 3.04
N GLY A 295 23.41 -3.40 3.47
CA GLY A 295 22.27 -3.89 4.26
C GLY A 295 22.16 -3.26 5.64
N GLY A 296 23.25 -3.33 6.39
CA GLY A 296 23.28 -2.83 7.76
C GLY A 296 22.98 -3.94 8.76
N ASN A 297 22.08 -3.74 9.73
CA ASN A 297 21.80 -4.73 10.76
C ASN A 297 20.38 -5.30 10.61
N GLY A 298 20.27 -6.63 10.54
CA GLY A 298 19.00 -7.33 10.48
C GLY A 298 19.10 -8.55 9.60
N ALA A 299 18.05 -9.37 9.54
CA ALA A 299 18.03 -10.53 8.65
C ALA A 299 17.47 -10.10 7.29
N ASP A 300 18.32 -9.49 6.46
CA ASP A 300 17.86 -8.81 5.23
C ASP A 300 17.65 -9.79 4.07
N VAL A 301 16.85 -9.36 3.09
CA VAL A 301 16.55 -10.08 1.85
C VAL A 301 16.99 -9.26 0.64
N TYR A 302 17.82 -9.84 -0.22
CA TYR A 302 18.35 -9.20 -1.43
C TYR A 302 17.84 -9.90 -2.68
N TYR A 303 17.42 -9.11 -3.68
CA TYR A 303 17.03 -9.58 -5.00
C TYR A 303 18.03 -9.12 -6.05
N ILE A 304 18.62 -10.07 -6.76
CA ILE A 304 19.55 -9.84 -7.85
C ILE A 304 19.03 -10.60 -9.06
N THR A 305 18.38 -9.89 -9.97
CA THR A 305 17.73 -10.46 -11.15
C THR A 305 18.70 -10.53 -12.34
N THR A 306 18.22 -10.95 -13.52
CA THR A 306 19.05 -10.96 -14.73
C THR A 306 19.21 -9.54 -15.27
N ASN A 307 20.42 -9.19 -15.75
CA ASN A 307 20.75 -7.86 -16.27
C ASN A 307 20.75 -6.75 -15.21
N THR A 308 21.04 -7.08 -13.95
CA THR A 308 21.37 -6.04 -12.96
C THR A 308 22.64 -5.35 -13.39
N GLY A 309 23.76 -6.05 -13.37
CA GLY A 309 25.05 -5.53 -13.81
C GLY A 309 26.10 -6.12 -12.92
N VAL A 310 27.12 -5.34 -12.55
CA VAL A 310 28.18 -5.78 -11.64
C VAL A 310 28.00 -5.07 -10.30
N ASP A 311 27.28 -5.72 -9.41
CA ASP A 311 26.89 -5.13 -8.12
C ASP A 311 27.95 -5.41 -7.04
N THR A 312 28.06 -4.49 -6.09
CA THR A 312 28.86 -4.62 -4.87
C THR A 312 27.94 -4.61 -3.66
N ILE A 313 27.80 -5.75 -2.99
CA ILE A 313 26.86 -5.92 -1.88
C ILE A 313 27.61 -6.25 -0.61
N ASN A 314 27.41 -5.42 0.42
CA ASN A 314 27.80 -5.68 1.79
C ASN A 314 26.53 -5.88 2.62
N THR A 315 26.24 -7.13 2.99
CA THR A 315 24.99 -7.44 3.69
C THR A 315 24.97 -6.95 5.13
N GLY A 316 26.14 -6.62 5.70
CA GLY A 316 26.24 -6.16 7.08
C GLY A 316 26.12 -7.30 8.08
N GLY A 317 25.28 -7.16 9.10
CA GLY A 317 25.18 -8.08 10.23
C GLY A 317 23.78 -8.66 10.37
N GLY A 318 23.69 -9.99 10.48
CA GLY A 318 22.44 -10.71 10.62
C GLY A 318 22.51 -12.05 9.91
N ASN A 319 21.35 -12.71 9.77
CA ASN A 319 21.24 -13.93 8.97
C ASN A 319 20.55 -13.58 7.65
N ASP A 320 21.35 -13.20 6.66
CA ASP A 320 20.86 -12.62 5.41
C ASP A 320 20.49 -13.69 4.37
N SER A 321 19.53 -13.36 3.50
CA SER A 321 19.10 -14.17 2.37
C SER A 321 19.32 -13.42 1.06
N VAL A 322 20.10 -13.99 0.14
CA VAL A 322 20.36 -13.39 -1.17
C VAL A 322 19.79 -14.28 -2.27
N TYR A 323 18.90 -13.72 -3.07
CA TYR A 323 18.27 -14.39 -4.20
C TYR A 323 18.87 -13.94 -5.52
N ILE A 324 19.38 -14.89 -6.31
CA ILE A 324 20.18 -14.61 -7.49
C ILE A 324 19.66 -15.34 -8.72
N GLN A 325 19.43 -14.57 -9.78
CA GLN A 325 19.19 -15.09 -11.13
C GLN A 325 20.27 -14.60 -12.09
N GLY A 326 21.41 -15.31 -12.13
CA GLY A 326 22.46 -15.10 -13.14
C GLY A 326 23.42 -13.94 -12.87
N MET A 327 24.00 -13.86 -11.67
CA MET A 327 24.95 -12.81 -11.24
C MET A 327 26.25 -12.73 -12.04
N ASP A 328 26.82 -11.53 -12.14
CA ASP A 328 28.25 -11.23 -12.36
C ASP A 328 28.82 -10.35 -11.21
N SER A 329 28.30 -10.50 -9.97
CA SER A 329 28.43 -9.53 -8.84
C SER A 329 29.32 -10.05 -7.68
N THR A 330 29.77 -9.14 -6.79
CA THR A 330 30.60 -9.47 -5.60
C THR A 330 29.81 -9.36 -4.30
N LEU A 331 29.86 -10.40 -3.45
CA LEU A 331 29.11 -10.47 -2.18
C LEU A 331 30.04 -10.56 -0.95
N GLY A 332 29.92 -9.60 -0.03
CA GLY A 332 30.62 -9.56 1.27
C GLY A 332 29.67 -9.60 2.48
N GLY A 333 30.14 -10.14 3.61
CA GLY A 333 29.37 -10.27 4.85
C GLY A 333 29.82 -11.48 5.69
N PRO A 334 29.47 -11.55 7.00
CA PRO A 334 29.98 -12.57 7.92
C PRO A 334 29.32 -13.96 7.77
N ASN A 335 28.01 -14.08 7.46
CA ASN A 335 27.28 -15.35 7.25
C ASN A 335 25.96 -15.12 6.48
N GLY A 336 25.44 -16.11 5.73
CA GLY A 336 24.12 -16.05 5.07
C GLY A 336 23.85 -17.18 4.06
N VAL A 337 22.68 -17.16 3.39
CA VAL A 337 22.27 -18.17 2.38
C VAL A 337 22.09 -17.53 1.00
N VAL A 338 22.71 -18.14 -0.02
CA VAL A 338 22.57 -17.75 -1.44
C VAL A 338 21.68 -18.76 -2.17
N TRP A 339 20.63 -18.27 -2.81
CA TRP A 339 19.72 -19.06 -3.66
C TRP A 339 19.95 -18.70 -5.14
N GLY A 340 20.44 -19.64 -5.96
CA GLY A 340 20.64 -19.42 -7.41
C GLY A 340 21.97 -19.93 -7.98
N SER A 341 22.16 -19.73 -9.29
CA SER A 341 23.40 -20.14 -9.98
C SER A 341 24.41 -18.99 -10.09
N LEU A 342 25.61 -19.22 -9.57
CA LEU A 342 26.78 -18.33 -9.70
C LEU A 342 27.38 -18.41 -11.11
N LYS A 343 27.84 -17.29 -11.69
CA LYS A 343 28.64 -17.28 -12.93
C LYS A 343 30.14 -17.35 -12.62
N THR A 344 30.95 -17.43 -13.68
CA THR A 344 32.42 -17.46 -13.58
C THR A 344 32.94 -16.04 -13.33
N GLY A 345 33.31 -15.72 -12.08
CA GLY A 345 33.80 -14.40 -11.69
C GLY A 345 33.36 -14.00 -10.28
N ASP A 346 32.24 -14.56 -9.82
CA ASP A 346 31.64 -14.29 -8.52
C ASP A 346 32.59 -14.64 -7.36
N THR A 347 32.65 -13.77 -6.35
CA THR A 347 33.39 -14.02 -5.11
C THR A 347 32.46 -13.88 -3.90
N LEU A 348 32.53 -14.88 -3.01
CA LEU A 348 31.80 -14.93 -1.75
C LEU A 348 32.80 -14.72 -0.60
N GLY A 349 32.42 -13.91 0.40
CA GLY A 349 33.08 -13.90 1.71
C GLY A 349 33.06 -15.29 2.39
N GLY A 350 33.85 -15.49 3.45
CA GLY A 350 33.79 -16.73 4.23
C GLY A 350 32.55 -16.80 5.11
N GLY A 351 31.80 -17.91 5.10
CA GLY A 351 30.62 -18.13 5.95
C GLY A 351 29.29 -18.40 5.21
N TRP A 352 29.28 -18.30 3.88
CA TRP A 352 28.06 -18.42 3.06
C TRP A 352 27.73 -19.86 2.65
N SER A 353 26.44 -20.23 2.68
CA SER A 353 25.93 -21.50 2.15
C SER A 353 25.26 -21.27 0.78
N VAL A 354 25.67 -22.02 -0.25
CA VAL A 354 25.19 -21.84 -1.63
C VAL A 354 24.24 -22.94 -2.07
N VAL A 355 23.06 -22.55 -2.56
CA VAL A 355 22.03 -23.41 -3.15
C VAL A 355 21.98 -23.15 -4.67
N LYS A 356 22.63 -23.99 -5.49
CA LYS A 356 22.78 -23.81 -6.96
C LYS A 356 21.57 -24.24 -7.76
N THR A 357 21.37 -23.82 -9.02
CA THR A 357 20.48 -24.52 -9.97
C THR A 357 21.27 -25.47 -10.88
N GLY A 358 20.92 -26.75 -10.92
CA GLY A 358 21.44 -27.74 -11.86
C GLY A 358 20.86 -27.57 -13.27
N ALA A 359 21.55 -28.15 -14.26
CA ALA A 359 21.28 -28.01 -15.70
C ALA A 359 19.86 -28.42 -16.19
N ASN A 360 19.04 -28.99 -15.31
CA ASN A 360 17.64 -29.36 -15.58
C ASN A 360 16.62 -28.49 -14.80
N GLY A 361 17.04 -27.31 -14.32
CA GLY A 361 16.16 -26.36 -13.62
C GLY A 361 15.85 -26.68 -12.15
N GLY A 362 16.57 -27.61 -11.51
CA GLY A 362 16.39 -27.96 -10.09
C GLY A 362 17.51 -27.44 -9.19
N TYR A 363 17.23 -27.07 -7.94
CA TYR A 363 18.24 -26.51 -7.03
C TYR A 363 19.06 -27.63 -6.32
N VAL A 364 20.39 -27.48 -6.22
CA VAL A 364 21.38 -28.38 -5.60
C VAL A 364 22.15 -27.63 -4.51
N ILE A 365 21.99 -28.05 -3.26
CA ILE A 365 22.89 -27.67 -2.17
C ILE A 365 24.14 -28.56 -2.28
N ASN A 366 25.34 -28.02 -2.09
CA ASN A 366 26.51 -28.87 -1.85
C ASN A 366 26.42 -29.45 -0.42
N GLY A 367 25.62 -30.51 -0.29
CA GLY A 367 25.21 -31.19 0.94
C GLY A 367 24.13 -32.22 0.57
N THR A 368 23.92 -33.24 1.40
CA THR A 368 23.33 -34.52 0.99
C THR A 368 21.84 -34.58 0.63
N ASP A 369 21.05 -33.49 0.59
CA ASP A 369 19.60 -33.58 0.37
C ASP A 369 19.04 -32.45 -0.54
N SER A 370 18.10 -32.77 -1.44
CA SER A 370 17.62 -31.94 -2.58
C SER A 370 16.09 -31.86 -2.71
N VAL A 371 15.51 -30.72 -3.14
CA VAL A 371 14.08 -30.58 -3.54
C VAL A 371 13.89 -29.65 -4.77
N SER A 372 12.98 -30.02 -5.70
CA SER A 372 12.58 -29.24 -6.91
C SER A 372 11.07 -29.39 -7.20
N PHE A 373 10.42 -28.37 -7.79
CA PHE A 373 9.01 -28.41 -8.23
C PHE A 373 8.87 -28.14 -9.74
N ASP A 374 7.86 -28.75 -10.38
CA ASP A 374 7.42 -28.48 -11.77
C ASP A 374 5.91 -28.17 -11.75
N ASN A 375 5.47 -27.24 -12.61
CA ASN A 375 4.12 -26.70 -12.77
C ASN A 375 3.14 -27.68 -13.46
N SER A 376 3.25 -28.97 -13.16
CA SER A 376 2.32 -29.99 -13.63
C SER A 376 1.63 -30.69 -12.44
N PRO A 377 0.47 -31.34 -12.64
CA PRO A 377 -0.19 -32.14 -11.60
C PRO A 377 0.66 -33.35 -11.12
N ASN A 378 1.85 -33.57 -11.69
CA ASN A 378 2.81 -34.57 -11.26
C ASN A 378 4.08 -33.89 -10.69
N ARG A 379 4.38 -34.15 -9.41
CA ARG A 379 5.57 -33.59 -8.72
C ARG A 379 6.62 -34.66 -8.44
N ILE A 380 7.90 -34.31 -8.59
CA ILE A 380 9.05 -35.16 -8.21
C ILE A 380 9.68 -34.57 -6.94
N ILE A 381 9.63 -35.33 -5.84
CA ILE A 381 10.41 -35.07 -4.63
C ILE A 381 11.24 -36.34 -4.34
N SER A 382 12.57 -36.23 -4.31
CA SER A 382 13.51 -37.34 -4.05
C SER A 382 13.30 -38.63 -4.88
N GLY A 383 12.84 -38.51 -6.13
CA GLY A 383 12.64 -39.68 -7.00
C GLY A 383 11.45 -40.57 -6.63
N SER A 384 10.49 -40.10 -5.84
CA SER A 384 9.24 -40.83 -5.58
C SER A 384 8.00 -40.06 -6.04
N TYR A 385 7.13 -40.78 -6.76
CA TYR A 385 5.91 -40.33 -7.41
C TYR A 385 4.81 -40.03 -6.38
N TYR A 386 4.28 -38.81 -6.36
CA TYR A 386 3.08 -38.47 -5.56
C TYR A 386 1.96 -37.98 -6.47
N VAL A 387 0.81 -38.67 -6.43
CA VAL A 387 -0.44 -38.25 -7.09
C VAL A 387 -1.34 -37.66 -6.02
N GLN A 388 -1.74 -36.39 -6.21
CA GLN A 388 -2.73 -35.75 -5.35
C GLN A 388 -4.14 -36.34 -5.59
N PRO A 389 -4.93 -36.63 -4.54
CA PRO A 389 -6.37 -36.86 -4.67
C PRO A 389 -7.09 -35.57 -5.10
N PRO A 390 -8.23 -35.66 -5.82
CA PRO A 390 -8.92 -34.53 -6.46
C PRO A 390 -9.65 -33.53 -5.54
N ASP A 391 -9.37 -33.51 -4.23
CA ASP A 391 -10.14 -32.72 -3.24
C ASP A 391 -9.24 -31.90 -2.28
N VAL A 392 -8.03 -31.51 -2.69
CA VAL A 392 -7.04 -30.83 -1.81
C VAL A 392 -7.07 -29.32 -2.07
N ASP A 393 -7.81 -28.59 -1.25
CA ASP A 393 -7.71 -27.12 -1.20
C ASP A 393 -6.79 -26.74 -0.01
N PRO A 394 -5.58 -26.21 -0.25
CA PRO A 394 -4.74 -25.71 0.85
C PRO A 394 -5.40 -24.47 1.46
N CYS A 395 -5.58 -24.50 2.78
CA CYS A 395 -6.25 -23.43 3.53
C CYS A 395 -5.48 -23.00 4.77
N PHE A 396 -5.39 -21.68 4.99
CA PHE A 396 -4.93 -21.07 6.23
C PHE A 396 -6.12 -20.75 7.13
N ALA A 397 -6.05 -21.05 8.43
CA ALA A 397 -7.07 -20.56 9.35
C ALA A 397 -6.91 -19.05 9.59
N THR A 398 -8.02 -18.33 9.80
CA THR A 398 -7.98 -16.91 10.23
C THR A 398 -7.00 -16.69 11.38
N GLY A 399 -6.22 -15.61 11.30
CA GLY A 399 -5.17 -15.23 12.24
C GLY A 399 -3.80 -15.83 11.93
N THR A 400 -3.69 -16.73 10.95
CA THR A 400 -2.39 -17.22 10.47
C THR A 400 -1.62 -16.08 9.83
N LEU A 401 -0.40 -15.83 10.32
CA LEU A 401 0.49 -14.84 9.75
C LEU A 401 1.22 -15.40 8.54
N ILE A 402 1.14 -14.69 7.41
CA ILE A 402 1.88 -14.96 6.18
C ILE A 402 3.00 -13.93 6.08
N ALA A 403 4.22 -14.39 5.80
CA ALA A 403 5.34 -13.51 5.56
C ALA A 403 5.15 -12.78 4.23
N THR A 404 5.24 -11.45 4.27
CA THR A 404 5.09 -10.56 3.11
C THR A 404 6.23 -9.54 3.08
N ALA A 405 6.33 -8.78 1.99
CA ALA A 405 7.26 -7.65 1.90
C ALA A 405 7.04 -6.58 2.98
N ARG A 406 5.83 -6.50 3.55
CA ARG A 406 5.44 -5.57 4.64
C ARG A 406 5.43 -6.25 6.02
N GLY A 407 6.20 -7.33 6.18
CA GLY A 407 6.27 -8.14 7.39
C GLY A 407 5.23 -9.27 7.45
N GLU A 408 5.07 -9.87 8.62
CA GLU A 408 4.11 -10.95 8.84
C GLU A 408 2.68 -10.38 8.98
N VAL A 409 1.82 -10.63 8.00
CA VAL A 409 0.46 -10.11 7.91
C VAL A 409 -0.54 -11.24 8.13
N ALA A 410 -1.57 -11.00 8.94
CA ALA A 410 -2.65 -11.98 9.12
C ALA A 410 -3.33 -12.27 7.79
N VAL A 411 -3.63 -13.55 7.51
CA VAL A 411 -4.12 -13.98 6.19
C VAL A 411 -5.42 -13.27 5.77
N GLU A 412 -6.27 -12.89 6.71
CA GLU A 412 -7.49 -12.10 6.47
C GLU A 412 -7.23 -10.62 6.08
N ASP A 413 -6.03 -10.12 6.35
CA ASP A 413 -5.61 -8.75 6.07
C ASP A 413 -4.83 -8.63 4.75
N LEU A 414 -4.51 -9.76 4.12
CA LEU A 414 -3.87 -9.79 2.80
C LEU A 414 -4.81 -9.34 1.68
N ARG A 415 -4.22 -8.75 0.63
CA ARG A 415 -4.90 -8.19 -0.55
C ARG A 415 -4.27 -8.75 -1.83
N VAL A 416 -5.06 -8.77 -2.91
CA VAL A 416 -4.50 -9.00 -4.26
C VAL A 416 -3.48 -7.91 -4.55
N GLY A 417 -2.29 -8.30 -5.02
CA GLY A 417 -1.15 -7.42 -5.21
C GLY A 417 -0.11 -7.47 -4.09
N ASP A 418 -0.49 -7.86 -2.87
CA ASP A 418 0.48 -8.00 -1.77
C ASP A 418 1.57 -8.99 -2.16
N LEU A 419 2.83 -8.62 -1.90
CA LEU A 419 3.99 -9.45 -2.21
C LEU A 419 4.24 -10.42 -1.05
N VAL A 420 4.00 -11.72 -1.27
CA VAL A 420 4.24 -12.76 -0.26
C VAL A 420 5.59 -13.42 -0.45
N VAL A 421 6.25 -13.75 0.66
CA VAL A 421 7.53 -14.46 0.66
C VAL A 421 7.30 -15.90 0.24
N THR A 422 8.02 -16.33 -0.79
CA THR A 422 7.96 -17.70 -1.31
C THR A 422 9.25 -18.48 -1.08
N ALA A 423 9.10 -19.75 -0.74
CA ALA A 423 10.20 -20.68 -0.46
C ALA A 423 10.53 -21.58 -1.68
N GLN A 424 9.96 -21.27 -2.84
CA GLN A 424 10.23 -21.98 -4.08
C GLN A 424 11.29 -21.25 -4.90
N GLY A 425 12.12 -22.00 -5.62
CA GLY A 425 13.11 -21.46 -6.54
C GLY A 425 12.51 -20.56 -7.62
N GLY A 426 12.67 -19.24 -7.51
CA GLY A 426 12.05 -18.22 -8.37
C GLY A 426 12.16 -16.81 -7.76
N ALA A 427 11.32 -15.84 -8.13
CA ALA A 427 11.28 -14.58 -7.37
C ALA A 427 10.71 -14.86 -5.97
N ALA A 428 11.53 -14.67 -4.93
CA ALA A 428 11.17 -14.90 -3.54
C ALA A 428 10.03 -14.01 -3.00
N LEU A 429 9.60 -12.99 -3.74
CA LEU A 429 8.32 -12.33 -3.53
C LEU A 429 7.43 -12.59 -4.75
N GLN A 430 6.19 -13.01 -4.50
CA GLN A 430 5.17 -13.18 -5.54
C GLN A 430 3.94 -12.36 -5.18
N PRO A 431 3.34 -11.62 -6.13
CA PRO A 431 2.10 -10.92 -5.86
C PRO A 431 0.97 -11.92 -5.68
N ILE A 432 0.10 -11.68 -4.70
CA ILE A 432 -1.17 -12.42 -4.59
C ILE A 432 -2.00 -12.06 -5.82
N VAL A 433 -2.33 -13.06 -6.65
CA VAL A 433 -3.19 -12.86 -7.84
C VAL A 433 -4.66 -13.11 -7.53
N TRP A 434 -4.92 -13.84 -6.45
CA TRP A 434 -6.27 -14.05 -5.93
C TRP A 434 -6.20 -14.46 -4.46
N ILE A 435 -7.18 -14.00 -3.71
CA ILE A 435 -7.43 -14.44 -2.34
C ILE A 435 -8.92 -14.67 -2.16
N GLY A 436 -9.29 -15.69 -1.41
CA GLY A 436 -10.68 -16.01 -1.12
C GLY A 436 -10.82 -16.76 0.18
N HIS A 437 -12.07 -16.91 0.65
CA HIS A 437 -12.32 -17.63 1.89
C HIS A 437 -13.55 -18.53 1.84
N SER A 438 -13.57 -19.54 2.71
CA SER A 438 -14.72 -20.40 2.99
C SER A 438 -14.99 -20.51 4.48
N ARG A 439 -16.25 -20.74 4.86
CA ARG A 439 -16.62 -21.11 6.24
C ARG A 439 -17.06 -22.57 6.28
N ALA A 440 -16.46 -23.35 7.17
CA ALA A 440 -16.73 -24.76 7.33
C ALA A 440 -17.32 -25.07 8.72
N ASN A 441 -18.50 -25.70 8.76
CA ASN A 441 -19.16 -26.08 10.01
C ASN A 441 -18.71 -27.47 10.47
N VAL A 442 -17.59 -27.52 11.20
CA VAL A 442 -16.97 -28.75 11.72
C VAL A 442 -17.94 -29.58 12.58
N ALA A 443 -18.79 -28.94 13.40
CA ALA A 443 -19.73 -29.65 14.25
C ALA A 443 -20.88 -30.35 13.50
N ARG A 444 -21.17 -29.95 12.26
CA ARG A 444 -22.28 -30.50 11.45
C ARG A 444 -21.80 -31.34 10.27
N HIS A 445 -20.49 -31.39 10.02
CA HIS A 445 -19.94 -32.16 8.92
C HIS A 445 -19.97 -33.67 9.22
N PRO A 446 -20.33 -34.52 8.25
CA PRO A 446 -20.44 -35.97 8.45
C PRO A 446 -19.09 -36.63 8.78
N ASP A 447 -17.98 -36.00 8.40
CA ASP A 447 -16.62 -36.38 8.82
C ASP A 447 -15.83 -35.15 9.29
N PRO A 448 -15.90 -34.79 10.59
CA PRO A 448 -15.22 -33.60 11.11
C PRO A 448 -13.70 -33.64 10.96
N ARG A 449 -13.08 -34.83 10.84
CA ARG A 449 -11.62 -34.97 10.68
C ARG A 449 -11.11 -34.45 9.34
N ARG A 450 -11.97 -34.38 8.32
CA ARG A 450 -11.60 -33.84 7.00
C ARG A 450 -11.52 -32.32 6.97
N ILE A 451 -12.15 -31.62 7.91
CA ILE A 451 -12.27 -30.16 7.85
C ILE A 451 -11.88 -29.43 9.14
N ALA A 452 -11.74 -30.15 10.26
CA ALA A 452 -11.24 -29.55 11.50
C ALA A 452 -9.80 -29.08 11.31
N PRO A 453 -9.39 -27.95 11.92
CA PRO A 453 -8.01 -27.49 11.78
C PRO A 453 -7.04 -28.44 12.48
N VAL A 454 -5.82 -28.50 11.94
CA VAL A 454 -4.66 -29.11 12.57
C VAL A 454 -3.86 -27.99 13.22
N LEU A 455 -3.65 -28.09 14.53
CA LEU A 455 -2.77 -27.21 15.28
C LEU A 455 -1.36 -27.82 15.30
N ILE A 456 -0.41 -27.10 14.72
CA ILE A 456 1.02 -27.40 14.75
C ILE A 456 1.64 -26.40 15.73
N LYS A 457 2.09 -26.88 16.89
CA LYS A 457 2.68 -25.98 17.89
C LYS A 457 4.00 -25.40 17.43
N ALA A 458 4.36 -24.25 18.01
CA ALA A 458 5.67 -23.66 17.80
C ALA A 458 6.80 -24.71 18.02
N GLY A 459 7.71 -24.81 17.06
CA GLY A 459 8.83 -25.76 17.05
C GLY A 459 8.50 -27.22 16.75
N ALA A 460 7.25 -27.55 16.41
CA ALA A 460 6.84 -28.94 16.18
C ALA A 460 7.37 -29.58 14.88
N LEU A 461 7.90 -28.79 13.95
CA LEU A 461 8.44 -29.24 12.66
C LEU A 461 9.98 -29.24 12.61
N GLY A 462 10.66 -28.98 13.73
CA GLY A 462 12.14 -28.91 13.81
C GLY A 462 12.68 -27.48 13.75
N GLU A 463 13.91 -27.27 14.21
CA GLU A 463 14.64 -25.96 14.21
C GLU A 463 13.87 -24.74 14.78
N GLY A 464 12.87 -24.96 15.64
CA GLY A 464 12.04 -23.86 16.16
C GLY A 464 10.90 -23.44 15.22
N VAL A 465 10.64 -24.20 14.16
CA VAL A 465 9.59 -23.98 13.15
C VAL A 465 8.33 -24.81 13.45
N PRO A 466 7.11 -24.27 13.25
CA PRO A 466 6.81 -22.84 13.08
C PRO A 466 7.26 -22.03 14.30
N HIS A 467 7.54 -20.73 14.12
CA HIS A 467 7.93 -19.83 15.21
C HIS A 467 6.79 -19.57 16.21
N ARG A 468 5.54 -19.79 15.78
CA ARG A 468 4.32 -19.69 16.58
C ARG A 468 3.40 -20.88 16.31
N ASP A 469 2.29 -20.95 17.02
CA ASP A 469 1.26 -21.97 16.79
C ASP A 469 0.59 -21.73 15.42
N LEU A 470 0.74 -22.68 14.50
CA LEU A 470 0.17 -22.63 13.15
C LEU A 470 -1.10 -23.49 13.07
N ARG A 471 -2.16 -22.94 12.44
CA ARG A 471 -3.41 -23.67 12.19
C ARG A 471 -3.75 -23.69 10.70
N VAL A 472 -3.87 -24.90 10.16
CA VAL A 472 -4.17 -25.14 8.74
C VAL A 472 -5.21 -26.24 8.57
N SER A 473 -5.80 -26.35 7.38
CA SER A 473 -6.69 -27.48 7.06
C SER A 473 -5.92 -28.81 7.06
N PRO A 474 -6.59 -29.96 7.28
CA PRO A 474 -5.94 -31.28 7.27
C PRO A 474 -5.25 -31.62 5.96
N ASP A 475 -5.73 -31.06 4.85
CA ASP A 475 -5.19 -31.32 3.53
C ASP A 475 -4.12 -30.29 3.11
N HIS A 476 -3.87 -29.25 3.94
CA HIS A 476 -2.83 -28.25 3.68
C HIS A 476 -1.44 -28.90 3.65
N GLY A 477 -0.71 -28.69 2.55
CA GLY A 477 0.64 -29.21 2.37
C GLY A 477 1.66 -28.47 3.23
N MET A 478 2.24 -29.14 4.22
CA MET A 478 3.35 -28.63 5.03
C MET A 478 4.67 -29.15 4.51
N PHE A 479 5.68 -28.29 4.39
CA PHE A 479 7.00 -28.70 3.98
C PHE A 479 7.82 -29.17 5.19
N VAL A 480 8.11 -30.46 5.24
CA VAL A 480 8.80 -31.12 6.36
C VAL A 480 9.86 -32.06 5.80
N ASP A 481 11.11 -31.88 6.23
CA ASP A 481 12.26 -32.71 5.83
C ASP A 481 12.39 -32.89 4.30
N GLY A 482 12.09 -31.84 3.54
CA GLY A 482 12.15 -31.85 2.08
C GLY A 482 10.91 -32.41 1.38
N TYR A 483 9.86 -32.78 2.12
CA TYR A 483 8.62 -33.34 1.57
C TYR A 483 7.42 -32.46 1.88
N LEU A 484 6.50 -32.36 0.92
CA LEU A 484 5.18 -31.80 1.19
C LEU A 484 4.27 -32.87 1.79
N VAL A 485 3.89 -32.69 3.04
CA VAL A 485 3.07 -33.63 3.80
C VAL A 485 1.76 -32.96 4.22
N PRO A 486 0.59 -33.52 3.91
CA PRO A 486 -0.68 -32.98 4.40
C PRO A 486 -0.68 -32.88 5.93
N ALA A 487 -1.10 -31.75 6.48
CA ALA A 487 -1.07 -31.50 7.92
C ALA A 487 -1.83 -32.58 8.74
N GLY A 488 -2.92 -33.13 8.20
CA GLY A 488 -3.70 -34.21 8.81
C GLY A 488 -2.94 -35.54 8.92
N ARG A 489 -1.85 -35.71 8.17
CA ARG A 489 -0.94 -36.86 8.29
C ARG A 489 0.23 -36.61 9.25
N LEU A 490 0.47 -35.36 9.64
CA LEU A 490 1.50 -34.99 10.62
C LEU A 490 1.04 -35.16 12.07
N VAL A 491 -0.25 -35.42 12.30
CA VAL A 491 -0.87 -35.50 13.64
C VAL A 491 -0.10 -36.46 14.55
N ASN A 492 0.57 -35.90 15.56
CA ASN A 492 1.41 -36.61 16.53
C ASN A 492 1.27 -36.01 17.95
N GLY A 493 0.98 -36.85 18.95
CA GLY A 493 1.11 -36.50 20.37
C GLY A 493 0.68 -35.07 20.77
N THR A 494 1.44 -34.43 21.67
CA THR A 494 1.12 -33.12 22.26
C THR A 494 1.52 -31.90 21.42
N THR A 495 2.18 -32.13 20.28
CA THR A 495 2.86 -31.13 19.42
C THR A 495 2.10 -30.83 18.14
N ILE A 496 1.46 -31.83 17.53
CA ILE A 496 0.62 -31.67 16.34
C ILE A 496 -0.73 -32.35 16.59
N VAL A 497 -1.79 -31.57 16.75
CA VAL A 497 -3.09 -32.09 17.20
C VAL A 497 -4.24 -31.70 16.29
N GLN A 498 -5.13 -32.65 16.04
CA GLN A 498 -6.39 -32.41 15.34
C GLN A 498 -7.43 -31.78 16.29
N GLU A 499 -7.88 -30.55 16.00
CA GLU A 499 -8.81 -29.79 16.84
C GLU A 499 -10.29 -30.08 16.48
N LEU A 500 -10.76 -31.29 16.80
CA LEU A 500 -12.12 -31.76 16.43
C LEU A 500 -13.28 -30.99 17.08
N TRP A 501 -13.02 -30.09 18.03
CA TRP A 501 -14.04 -29.38 18.81
C TRP A 501 -14.23 -27.92 18.39
N CYS A 502 -13.74 -27.53 17.22
CA CYS A 502 -14.15 -26.26 16.61
C CYS A 502 -15.61 -26.38 16.13
N PRO A 503 -16.55 -25.48 16.49
CA PRO A 503 -17.91 -25.54 15.97
C PRO A 503 -18.00 -25.11 14.50
N GLU A 504 -17.14 -24.17 14.10
CA GLU A 504 -17.00 -23.61 12.77
C GLU A 504 -15.56 -23.12 12.60
N VAL A 505 -15.01 -23.19 11.38
CA VAL A 505 -13.68 -22.70 11.01
C VAL A 505 -13.79 -21.81 9.76
N THR A 506 -13.04 -20.73 9.67
CA THR A 506 -12.90 -19.91 8.46
C THR A 506 -11.52 -20.13 7.87
N TYR A 507 -11.50 -20.47 6.59
CA TYR A 507 -10.31 -20.85 5.84
C TYR A 507 -10.08 -19.86 4.72
N TRP A 508 -8.82 -19.44 4.57
CA TRP A 508 -8.36 -18.51 3.56
C TRP A 508 -7.43 -19.22 2.57
N HIS A 509 -7.52 -18.80 1.32
CA HIS A 509 -6.80 -19.37 0.18
C HIS A 509 -6.02 -18.24 -0.49
N VAL A 510 -4.71 -18.42 -0.67
CA VAL A 510 -3.80 -17.42 -1.24
C VAL A 510 -3.20 -17.97 -2.52
N GLU A 511 -3.59 -17.42 -3.66
CA GLU A 511 -3.10 -17.83 -4.98
C GLU A 511 -2.01 -16.88 -5.48
N LEU A 512 -0.97 -17.46 -6.06
CA LEU A 512 0.16 -16.78 -6.68
C LEU A 512 0.13 -16.99 -8.20
N PRO A 513 0.91 -16.23 -9.00
CA PRO A 513 0.91 -16.37 -10.46
C PRO A 513 1.24 -17.78 -10.93
N ALA A 514 2.01 -18.52 -10.12
CA ALA A 514 2.21 -19.95 -10.21
C ALA A 514 2.07 -20.59 -8.83
N HIS A 515 1.56 -21.81 -8.79
CA HIS A 515 1.46 -22.57 -7.54
C HIS A 515 2.82 -22.69 -6.86
N GLY A 516 2.90 -22.37 -5.58
CA GLY A 516 4.16 -22.34 -4.88
C GLY A 516 4.13 -22.60 -3.40
N LEU A 517 5.26 -22.31 -2.76
CA LEU A 517 5.45 -22.42 -1.33
C LEU A 517 5.49 -21.02 -0.73
N VAL A 518 4.69 -20.76 0.29
CA VAL A 518 4.70 -19.52 1.08
C VAL A 518 5.26 -19.79 2.47
N VAL A 519 5.71 -18.74 3.14
CA VAL A 519 6.13 -18.83 4.55
C VAL A 519 4.97 -18.35 5.44
N SER A 520 4.49 -19.22 6.30
CA SER A 520 3.40 -18.96 7.25
C SER A 520 3.83 -19.32 8.68
N GLU A 521 3.73 -18.36 9.60
CA GLU A 521 4.20 -18.51 11.00
C GLU A 521 5.66 -19.04 11.10
N GLY A 522 6.50 -18.69 10.11
CA GLY A 522 7.87 -19.20 9.97
C GLY A 522 8.00 -20.62 9.39
N ALA A 523 6.90 -21.35 9.13
CA ALA A 523 6.91 -22.63 8.44
C ALA A 523 6.63 -22.49 6.93
N VAL A 524 7.31 -23.30 6.13
CA VAL A 524 7.08 -23.36 4.69
C VAL A 524 5.87 -24.25 4.40
N SER A 525 4.91 -23.75 3.64
CA SER A 525 3.69 -24.47 3.29
C SER A 525 3.15 -24.09 1.91
N GLU A 526 2.23 -24.88 1.38
CA GLU A 526 1.72 -24.75 0.01
C GLU A 526 0.76 -23.54 -0.15
N SER A 527 0.92 -22.78 -1.25
CA SER A 527 -0.05 -21.75 -1.69
C SER A 527 -1.26 -22.41 -2.36
N TYR A 528 -2.33 -21.66 -2.59
CA TYR A 528 -3.47 -22.15 -3.36
C TYR A 528 -3.11 -22.38 -4.83
N LEU A 529 -3.62 -23.49 -5.39
CA LEU A 529 -3.65 -23.78 -6.82
C LEU A 529 -5.11 -23.87 -7.26
N ASP A 530 -5.48 -23.05 -8.22
CA ASP A 530 -6.79 -23.17 -8.85
C ASP A 530 -6.86 -24.40 -9.77
N ASP A 531 -7.69 -25.36 -9.39
CA ASP A 531 -8.02 -26.55 -10.17
C ASP A 531 -9.29 -26.38 -11.04
N GLY A 532 -9.85 -25.16 -11.08
CA GLY A 532 -11.09 -24.81 -11.77
C GLY A 532 -12.32 -24.73 -10.86
N ASN A 533 -12.19 -24.90 -9.55
CA ASN A 533 -13.30 -24.91 -8.57
C ASN A 533 -13.53 -23.61 -7.80
N ARG A 534 -12.96 -22.45 -8.19
CA ARG A 534 -13.14 -21.15 -7.49
C ARG A 534 -14.59 -20.76 -7.14
N LYS A 535 -15.58 -21.31 -7.85
CA LYS A 535 -17.03 -21.03 -7.69
C LYS A 535 -17.61 -21.37 -6.32
N GLN A 536 -16.88 -22.07 -5.46
CA GLN A 536 -17.34 -22.46 -4.12
C GLN A 536 -16.88 -21.51 -3.01
N PHE A 537 -16.03 -20.52 -3.34
CA PHE A 537 -15.45 -19.57 -2.38
C PHE A 537 -16.07 -18.18 -2.53
N ASP A 538 -16.09 -17.43 -1.42
CA ASP A 538 -16.34 -16.00 -1.48
C ASP A 538 -15.03 -15.32 -1.96
N ASN A 539 -15.07 -14.71 -3.15
CA ASN A 539 -13.91 -14.05 -3.77
C ASN A 539 -13.54 -12.74 -3.06
N TYR A 540 -12.25 -12.49 -2.87
CA TYR A 540 -11.70 -11.25 -2.33
C TYR A 540 -10.74 -10.60 -3.35
N GLY A 541 -10.86 -9.29 -3.58
CA GLY A 541 -9.85 -8.51 -4.34
C GLY A 541 -10.11 -8.19 -5.82
N ILE A 542 -11.26 -7.57 -6.15
CA ILE A 542 -11.34 -6.51 -7.20
C ILE A 542 -12.22 -5.32 -6.72
N THR A 543 -13.15 -5.49 -5.77
CA THR A 543 -14.19 -4.46 -5.49
C THR A 543 -14.36 -3.98 -4.04
N THR A 544 -13.49 -4.35 -3.09
CA THR A 544 -13.66 -3.92 -1.69
C THR A 544 -12.37 -3.36 -1.11
N LEU A 545 -12.08 -2.09 -1.42
CA LEU A 545 -10.97 -1.32 -0.86
C LEU A 545 -11.10 -1.03 0.66
N PHE A 546 -12.31 -1.13 1.25
CA PHE A 546 -12.56 -0.61 2.60
C PHE A 546 -13.53 -1.48 3.42
N LYS A 547 -13.13 -2.70 3.79
CA LYS A 547 -13.82 -3.41 4.89
C LYS A 547 -12.87 -3.62 6.05
N ASP A 548 -13.13 -2.87 7.12
CA ASP A 548 -12.57 -3.13 8.43
C ASP A 548 -13.16 -4.44 8.98
N PHE A 549 -12.32 -5.47 9.04
CA PHE A 549 -12.66 -6.74 9.66
C PHE A 549 -12.48 -6.72 11.17
N ALA A 550 -12.34 -5.56 11.81
CA ALA A 550 -12.54 -5.42 13.25
C ALA A 550 -13.81 -6.12 13.73
N SER A 551 -14.86 -6.19 12.90
CA SER A 551 -16.08 -6.97 13.20
C SER A 551 -15.94 -8.49 13.06
N GLU A 552 -15.07 -9.07 12.22
CA GLU A 552 -14.77 -10.52 12.23
C GLU A 552 -13.73 -10.85 13.32
N ARG A 553 -12.79 -9.94 13.60
CA ARG A 553 -11.89 -9.96 14.77
C ARG A 553 -12.68 -9.87 16.09
N ALA A 554 -13.73 -9.03 16.17
CA ALA A 554 -14.58 -8.81 17.34
C ALA A 554 -15.81 -9.73 17.43
N ASN A 555 -16.37 -10.19 16.31
CA ASN A 555 -17.30 -11.34 16.27
C ASN A 555 -16.54 -12.68 16.36
N GLY A 556 -15.26 -12.61 16.73
CA GLY A 556 -14.38 -13.73 16.99
C GLY A 556 -15.09 -14.88 17.69
N ARG A 557 -15.53 -15.86 16.90
CA ARG A 557 -15.65 -17.23 17.35
C ARG A 557 -14.28 -17.92 17.39
N TYR A 558 -13.23 -17.17 17.68
CA TYR A 558 -11.96 -17.71 18.16
C TYR A 558 -11.43 -16.88 19.33
N ALA A 559 -12.23 -16.76 20.40
CA ALA A 559 -11.58 -16.82 21.69
C ALA A 559 -10.81 -18.15 21.72
N ALA A 560 -9.54 -18.16 22.14
CA ALA A 560 -8.68 -19.34 22.31
C ALA A 560 -9.30 -20.49 23.15
N GLN A 561 -10.54 -20.33 23.63
CA GLN A 561 -11.35 -21.26 24.41
C GLN A 561 -12.37 -22.10 23.58
N ALA A 562 -12.61 -21.79 22.30
CA ALA A 562 -13.66 -22.43 21.49
C ALA A 562 -13.22 -23.73 20.80
N CYS A 563 -12.01 -23.78 20.27
CA CYS A 563 -11.38 -25.02 19.77
C CYS A 563 -10.68 -25.72 20.94
N ARG A 564 -10.91 -27.02 21.13
CA ARG A 564 -10.22 -27.81 22.17
C ARG A 564 -9.46 -28.98 21.55
N PRO A 565 -8.20 -29.21 21.96
CA PRO A 565 -7.47 -30.40 21.55
C PRO A 565 -8.14 -31.64 22.13
N VAL A 566 -8.13 -32.74 21.39
CA VAL A 566 -8.55 -34.04 21.92
C VAL A 566 -7.45 -34.55 22.85
N LEU A 567 -7.59 -34.32 24.16
CA LEU A 567 -6.78 -35.02 25.16
C LEU A 567 -7.39 -36.41 25.43
N GLU A 568 -6.64 -37.43 25.00
CA GLU A 568 -6.61 -38.88 25.34
C GLU A 568 -7.89 -39.75 25.31
N GLU A 569 -7.70 -41.00 24.87
CA GLU A 569 -8.68 -42.08 24.99
C GLU A 569 -9.07 -42.30 26.47
N GLY A 570 -10.38 -42.31 26.76
CA GLY A 570 -10.93 -42.67 28.08
C GLY A 570 -11.78 -41.61 28.78
N SER A 571 -12.00 -40.43 28.18
CA SER A 571 -12.86 -39.41 28.81
C SER A 571 -14.36 -39.80 28.77
N GLU A 572 -15.08 -39.64 29.89
CA GLU A 572 -16.54 -39.87 30.04
C GLU A 572 -17.40 -39.14 28.98
N VAL A 573 -16.82 -38.15 28.31
CA VAL A 573 -17.44 -37.38 27.22
C VAL A 573 -17.56 -38.23 25.94
N LEU A 574 -16.57 -39.09 25.64
CA LEU A 574 -16.56 -39.96 24.46
C LEU A 574 -17.68 -41.01 24.51
N ASP A 575 -17.97 -41.52 25.71
CA ASP A 575 -19.09 -42.44 25.95
C ASP A 575 -20.45 -41.76 25.79
N ARG A 576 -20.58 -40.49 26.22
CA ARG A 576 -21.79 -39.69 25.98
C ARG A 576 -22.03 -39.39 24.49
N ILE A 577 -20.96 -39.23 23.72
CA ILE A 577 -21.04 -38.99 22.26
C ILE A 577 -21.43 -40.28 21.53
N ARG A 578 -20.83 -41.43 21.88
CA ARG A 578 -21.23 -42.75 21.34
C ARG A 578 -22.70 -43.05 21.66
N ALA A 579 -23.16 -42.75 22.87
CA ALA A 579 -24.56 -42.92 23.26
C ALA A 579 -25.53 -42.02 22.45
N ARG A 580 -25.15 -40.77 22.17
CA ARG A 580 -25.98 -39.84 21.37
C ARG A 580 -26.03 -40.21 19.88
N LEU A 581 -24.92 -40.71 19.33
CA LEU A 581 -24.86 -41.17 17.94
C LEU A 581 -25.65 -42.48 17.75
N ALA A 582 -25.57 -43.42 18.71
CA ALA A 582 -26.38 -44.63 18.71
C ALA A 582 -27.90 -44.32 18.80
N ALA A 583 -28.29 -43.39 19.68
CA ALA A 583 -29.69 -42.96 19.80
C ALA A 583 -30.24 -42.28 18.53
N ARG A 584 -29.38 -41.54 17.80
CA ARG A 584 -29.74 -40.95 16.49
C ARG A 584 -29.86 -41.99 15.38
N ALA A 585 -28.99 -43.00 15.37
CA ALA A 585 -29.07 -44.10 14.41
C ALA A 585 -30.36 -44.92 14.59
N GLU A 586 -30.77 -45.22 15.83
CA GLU A 586 -32.04 -45.89 16.11
C GLU A 586 -33.27 -45.04 15.75
N ALA A 587 -33.22 -43.73 15.97
CA ALA A 587 -34.29 -42.82 15.55
C ALA A 587 -34.41 -42.76 14.02
N SER A 588 -33.29 -42.76 13.30
CA SER A 588 -33.25 -42.75 11.84
C SER A 588 -33.75 -44.08 11.24
N ALA A 589 -33.45 -45.21 11.89
CA ALA A 589 -33.96 -46.52 11.49
C ALA A 589 -35.48 -46.66 11.69
N LYS A 590 -36.04 -46.07 12.76
CA LYS A 590 -37.50 -46.03 13.00
C LYS A 590 -38.26 -45.14 12.00
N VAL A 591 -37.63 -44.08 11.49
CA VAL A 591 -38.19 -43.23 10.43
C VAL A 591 -38.14 -43.92 9.07
N GLY A 592 -37.09 -44.71 8.80
CA GLY A 592 -36.98 -45.54 7.60
C GLY A 592 -38.05 -46.65 7.55
N ALA A 593 -38.27 -47.37 8.65
CA ALA A 593 -39.25 -48.46 8.71
C ALA A 593 -40.72 -48.00 8.56
N ARG A 594 -41.03 -46.75 8.87
CA ARG A 594 -42.38 -46.15 8.69
C ARG A 594 -42.65 -45.66 7.26
N ARG A 595 -41.62 -45.55 6.42
CA ARG A 595 -41.73 -45.22 4.99
C ARG A 595 -41.85 -46.47 4.11
N THR A 596 -41.60 -47.65 4.65
CA THR A 596 -41.69 -48.95 3.96
C THR A 596 -42.82 -49.84 4.47
N ALA A 597 -43.74 -49.31 5.28
CA ALA A 597 -44.92 -50.01 5.80
C ALA A 597 -46.22 -49.41 5.25
#